data_AF-A0A5K0VTE8-F1
#
_entry.id   AF-A0A5K0VTE8-F1
#
_cell.length_a   1.000
_cell.length_b   1.000
_cell.length_c   1.000
_cell.angle_alpha   90.00
_cell.angle_beta   90.00
_cell.angle_gamma   90.00
#
_symmetry.space_group_name_H-M   'P 1'
#
loop_
_entity.id
_entity.type
_entity.pdbx_description
1 polymer ?
#
loop_
_entity_poly.entity_id
_entity_poly.type
_entity_poly.pdbx_seq_one_letter_code
_entity_poly.pdbx_strand_id
1 'polypeptide(L)' 'IAALTQVHHRSLVSFCGFCEEGVHMMLVYEYMAGGNLRELLS' A
#
# COMPACT_ATOMS: atom_id res chain seq x y z
N ILE A 1 -7.29 -8.24 -1.19
CA ILE A 1 -6.33 -7.95 -2.29
C ILE A 1 -7.03 -7.39 -3.54
N ALA A 2 -8.11 -8.03 -4.03
CA ALA A 2 -8.83 -7.60 -5.24
C ALA A 2 -9.19 -6.10 -5.31
N ALA A 3 -9.59 -5.50 -4.19
CA ALA A 3 -9.90 -4.07 -4.12
C ALA A 3 -8.65 -3.18 -4.35
N LEU A 4 -7.49 -3.57 -3.80
CA LEU A 4 -6.22 -2.83 -3.95
C LEU A 4 -5.64 -2.97 -5.36
N THR A 5 -5.91 -4.08 -6.06
CA THR A 5 -5.49 -4.29 -7.45
C THR A 5 -6.32 -3.52 -8.48
N GLN A 6 -7.54 -3.11 -8.16
CA GLN A 6 -8.44 -2.45 -9.12
C GLN A 6 -8.45 -0.93 -8.99
N VAL A 7 -8.02 -0.40 -7.84
CA VAL A 7 -8.12 1.03 -7.56
C VAL A 7 -6.81 1.73 -7.92
N HIS A 8 -6.86 2.55 -8.96
CA HIS A 8 -5.81 3.50 -9.31
C HIS A 8 -6.34 4.92 -9.09
N HIS A 9 -5.90 5.59 -8.01
CA HIS A 9 -6.39 6.92 -7.65
C HIS A 9 -5.24 7.81 -7.12
N ARG A 10 -5.26 9.11 -7.44
CA ARG A 10 -4.17 10.06 -7.12
C ARG A 10 -3.85 10.25 -5.64
N SER A 11 -4.80 9.93 -4.76
CA SER A 11 -4.68 10.09 -3.30
C SER A 11 -4.48 8.76 -2.57
N LEU A 12 -4.25 7.69 -3.33
CA LEU A 12 -3.90 6.38 -2.80
C LEU A 12 -2.53 6.01 -3.32
N VAL A 13 -1.73 5.36 -2.48
CA VAL A 13 -0.42 4.86 -2.91
C VAL A 13 -0.59 3.83 -4.00
N SER A 14 0.29 3.87 -5.00
CA SER A 14 0.24 2.91 -6.08
C SER A 14 0.60 1.53 -5.53
N PHE A 15 -0.32 0.59 -5.73
CA PHE A 15 -0.10 -0.81 -5.40
C PHE A 15 0.66 -1.49 -6.54
N CYS A 16 1.75 -2.19 -6.22
CA CYS A 16 2.57 -2.88 -7.20
C CYS A 16 2.20 -4.36 -7.32
N GLY A 17 1.90 -5.01 -6.19
CA GLY A 17 1.59 -6.44 -6.16
C GLY A 17 1.64 -7.03 -4.75
N PHE A 18 1.51 -8.35 -4.67
CA PHE A 18 1.59 -9.08 -3.41
C PHE A 18 2.33 -10.41 -3.60
N CYS A 19 2.88 -10.92 -2.50
CA CYS A 19 3.39 -12.28 -2.40
C CYS A 19 2.57 -13.04 -1.36
N GLU A 20 2.20 -14.27 -1.66
CA GLU A 20 1.50 -15.16 -0.74
C GLU A 20 2.28 -16.47 -0.66
N GLU A 21 2.80 -16.78 0.52
CA GLU A 21 3.54 -18.00 0.81
C GLU A 21 2.96 -18.67 2.06
N GLY A 22 2.06 -19.64 1.83
CA GLY A 22 1.32 -20.32 2.90
C GLY A 22 0.44 -19.36 3.69
N VAL A 23 0.79 -19.11 4.96
CA VAL A 23 0.08 -18.17 5.85
C VAL A 23 0.66 -16.76 5.80
N HIS A 24 1.78 -16.57 5.11
CA HIS A 24 2.45 -15.28 5.01
C HIS A 24 1.96 -14.52 3.80
N MET A 25 1.52 -13.28 4.02
CA MET A 25 1.08 -12.37 2.98
C MET A 25 1.90 -11.09 3.06
N MET A 26 2.55 -10.71 1.95
CA MET A 26 3.31 -9.47 1.82
C MET A 26 2.69 -8.60 0.74
N LEU A 27 2.57 -7.30 1.03
CA LEU A 27 2.08 -6.29 0.09
C LEU A 27 3.25 -5.43 -0.40
N VAL A 28 3.33 -5.23 -1.70
CA VAL A 28 4.32 -4.38 -2.35
C VAL A 28 3.60 -3.15 -2.91
N TYR A 29 3.99 -1.97 -2.45
CA TYR A 29 3.43 -0.69 -2.83
C TYR A 29 4.52 0.40 -2.79
N GLU A 30 4.24 1.56 -3.38
CA GLU A 30 5.18 2.68 -3.39
C GLU A 30 5.52 3.14 -1.97
N TYR A 31 6.83 3.31 -1.72
CA TYR A 31 7.31 3.78 -0.44
C TYR A 31 6.95 5.26 -0.20
N MET A 32 6.29 5.53 0.92
CA MET A 32 5.95 6.90 1.36
C MET A 32 7.00 7.42 2.33
N ALA A 33 8.00 8.14 1.82
CA ALA A 33 9.06 8.71 2.64
C ALA A 33 8.56 9.71 3.70
N GLY A 34 7.41 10.35 3.47
CA GLY A 34 6.80 11.32 4.38
C GLY A 34 6.16 10.71 5.64
N GLY A 35 6.21 9.39 5.80
CA GLY A 35 5.60 8.72 6.95
C GLY A 35 4.08 8.85 6.96
N ASN A 36 3.47 8.75 8.15
CA ASN A 36 2.03 8.87 8.25
C ASN A 36 1.59 10.32 8.49
N LEU A 37 0.45 10.69 7.89
CA LEU A 37 -0.04 12.05 7.92
C LEU A 37 -0.44 12.51 9.33
N ARG A 38 -0.86 11.58 10.21
CA ARG A 38 -1.25 11.91 11.58
C ARG A 38 -0.05 12.40 12.38
N GLU A 39 1.06 11.69 12.32
CA GLU A 39 2.32 12.04 13.00
C GLU A 39 2.89 13.36 12.47
N LEU A 40 2.72 13.63 11.18
CA LEU A 40 3.20 14.88 10.59
C LEU A 40 2.38 16.11 11.01
N LEU A 41 1.10 15.92 11.38
CA LEU A 41 0.16 17.00 11.66
C LEU A 41 -0.27 17.10 13.14
N SER A 42 0.22 16.21 13.99
CA SER A 42 0.00 16.21 15.45
C SER A 42 1.04 17.05 16.17
#